data_AF-A0A7X2NIE0-F1
#
_entry.id   AF-A0A7X2NIE0-F1
#
_cell.length_a   1.000
_cell.length_b   1.000
_cell.length_c   1.000
_cell.angle_alpha   90.00
_cell.angle_beta   90.00
_cell.angle_gamma   90.00
#
_symmetry.space_group_name_H-M   'P 1'
#
loop_
_entity.id
_entity.type
_entity.pdbx_description
1 polymer ?
#
loop_
_entity_poly.entity_id
_entity_poly.type
_entity_poly.pdbx_seq_one_letter_code
_entity_poly.pdbx_strand_id
1 'polypeptide(L)' 'MRYIIDRLEEGLAVCENEQKKIITIPRTMLPNEVKEGDILKEEKGSFTLDPENTKKRRKAIRKKLEDLFE' A
#
# COMPACT_ATOMS: atom_id res chain seq x y z
N MET A 1 3.83 0.46 -9.32
CA MET A 1 5.04 0.21 -8.49
C MET A 1 4.65 0.21 -7.01
N ARG A 2 5.51 -0.30 -6.11
CA ARG A 2 5.27 -0.23 -4.66
C ARG A 2 6.23 0.76 -4.02
N TYR A 3 5.71 1.49 -3.04
CA TYR A 3 6.44 2.49 -2.28
C TYR A 3 6.12 2.30 -0.80
N ILE A 4 7.12 2.48 0.05
CA ILE A 4 7.01 2.37 1.51
C ILE A 4 7.19 3.77 2.06
N ILE A 5 6.27 4.24 2.89
CA ILE A 5 6.39 5.54 3.54
C ILE A 5 7.46 5.44 4.62
N ASP A 6 8.60 6.12 4.43
CA ASP A 6 9.69 6.18 5.42
C ASP A 6 9.36 7.23 6.49
N ARG A 7 8.95 8.43 6.04
CA ARG A 7 8.52 9.53 6.92
C ARG A 7 7.42 10.38 6.31
N LEU A 8 6.57 10.93 7.17
CA LEU A 8 5.56 11.91 6.81
C LEU A 8 5.97 13.29 7.31
N GLU A 9 6.09 14.24 6.40
CA GLU A 9 6.36 15.64 6.69
C GLU A 9 5.07 16.48 6.54
N GLU A 10 5.12 17.76 6.91
CA GLU A 10 3.98 18.68 6.76
C GLU A 10 3.63 18.88 5.29
N GLY A 11 2.61 18.16 4.83
CA GLY A 11 2.13 18.21 3.45
C GLY A 11 2.89 17.33 2.45
N LEU A 12 3.92 16.60 2.87
CA LEU A 12 4.74 15.73 2.02
C LEU A 12 4.93 14.35 2.67
N ALA A 13 5.22 13.35 1.85
CA ALA A 13 5.52 12.00 2.28
C ALA A 13 6.77 11.50 1.56
N VAL A 14 7.78 11.15 2.33
CA VAL A 14 9.02 10.57 1.81
C VAL A 14 8.81 9.07 1.74
N CYS A 15 8.90 8.53 0.53
CA CYS A 15 8.66 7.12 0.27
C CYS A 15 9.87 6.47 -0.39
N GLU A 16 10.18 5.24 -0.02
CA GLU A 16 11.22 4.42 -0.64
C GLU A 16 10.59 3.37 -1.56
N ASN A 17 11.15 3.16 -2.74
CA ASN A 17 10.71 2.11 -3.66
C ASN A 17 11.59 0.85 -3.57
N GLU A 18 11.20 -0.22 -4.28
CA GLU A 18 11.94 -1.51 -4.29
C GLU A 18 13.40 -1.40 -4.80
N GLN A 19 13.77 -0.30 -5.46
CA GLN A 19 15.12 -0.02 -5.93
C GLN A 19 15.93 0.82 -4.93
N LYS A 20 15.44 0.99 -3.69
CA LYS A 20 16.00 1.89 -2.67
C LYS A 20 16.08 3.35 -3.11
N LYS A 21 15.25 3.75 -4.07
CA LYS A 21 15.15 5.14 -4.51
C LYS A 21 14.14 5.84 -3.62
N ILE A 22 14.60 6.90 -2.98
CA ILE A 22 13.74 7.80 -2.20
C ILE A 22 13.03 8.74 -3.18
N ILE A 23 11.72 8.84 -3.01
CA ILE A 23 10.86 9.78 -3.73
C ILE A 23 10.01 10.56 -2.72
N THR A 24 9.71 11.81 -3.06
CA THR A 24 8.83 12.63 -2.24
C THR A 24 7.49 12.76 -2.95
N ILE A 25 6.41 12.38 -2.28
CA ILE A 25 5.04 12.45 -2.79
C ILE A 25 4.29 13.48 -1.95
N PRO A 26 3.61 14.48 -2.54
CA PRO A 26 2.77 15.38 -1.78
C PRO A 26 1.60 14.63 -1.13
N ARG A 27 1.30 14.94 0.14
CA ARG A 27 0.17 14.34 0.87
C ARG A 27 -1.17 14.57 0.18
N THR A 28 -1.30 15.60 -0.66
CA THR A 28 -2.49 15.84 -1.48
C THR A 28 -2.74 14.74 -2.52
N MET A 29 -1.69 14.03 -2.95
CA MET A 29 -1.78 12.87 -3.83
C MET A 29 -1.90 11.55 -3.07
N LEU A 30 -1.82 11.58 -1.75
CA LEU A 30 -1.95 10.42 -0.89
C LEU A 30 -3.32 10.41 -0.20
N PRO A 31 -3.87 9.24 0.10
CA PRO A 31 -5.05 9.16 0.94
C PRO A 31 -4.73 9.66 2.36
N ASN A 32 -5.68 10.35 3.00
CA ASN A 32 -5.48 10.95 4.33
C ASN A 32 -5.20 9.93 5.45
N GLU A 33 -5.44 8.64 5.21
CA GLU A 33 -5.29 7.57 6.19
C GLU A 33 -3.87 6.95 6.24
N VAL A 34 -2.93 7.46 5.44
CA VAL A 34 -1.54 6.97 5.40
C VAL A 34 -0.77 7.27 6.67
N LYS A 35 0.09 6.32 7.07
CA LYS A 35 1.05 6.45 8.18
C LYS A 35 2.45 6.04 7.74
N GLU A 36 3.43 6.41 8.55
CA GLU A 36 4.80 5.94 8.39
C GLU A 36 4.83 4.40 8.48
N GLY A 37 5.51 3.76 7.53
CA GLY A 37 5.54 2.31 7.35
C GLY A 37 4.45 1.73 6.45
N ASP A 38 3.46 2.51 5.99
CA ASP A 38 2.45 2.03 5.05
C ASP A 38 3.01 1.80 3.64
N ILE A 39 2.42 0.82 2.94
CA ILE A 39 2.77 0.50 1.55
C ILE A 39 1.74 1.13 0.61
N LEU A 40 2.24 2.01 -0.25
CA LEU A 40 1.51 2.62 -1.34
C LEU A 40 1.71 1.80 -2.61
N LYS A 41 0.62 1.62 -3.34
CA LYS A 41 0.64 1.05 -4.69
C LYS A 41 0.35 2.17 -5.68
N GLU A 42 1.28 2.38 -6.60
CA GLU A 42 1.07 3.28 -7.73
C GLU A 42 0.50 2.48 -8.90
N GLU A 43 -0.67 2.92 -9.37
CA GLU A 43 -1.36 2.38 -10.54
C GLU A 43 -1.85 3.55 -11.41
N LYS A 44 -1.36 3.62 -12.66
CA LYS A 44 -1.72 4.65 -13.65
C LYS A 44 -1.57 6.10 -13.14
N GLY A 45 -0.55 6.38 -12.34
CA GLY A 45 -0.27 7.72 -11.80
C GLY A 45 -1.09 8.11 -10.58
N SER A 46 -1.88 7.19 -10.01
CA SER A 46 -2.56 7.38 -8.72
C SER A 46 -1.91 6.50 -7.65
N PHE A 47 -1.70 7.06 -6.46
CA PHE A 47 -1.21 6.34 -5.29
C PHE A 47 -2.38 5.90 -4.43
N THR A 48 -2.57 4.59 -4.29
CA THR A 48 -3.55 4.01 -3.39
C THR A 48 -2.85 3.36 -2.21
N LEU A 49 -3.33 3.65 -1.00
CA LEU A 49 -3.01 2.85 0.17
C LEU A 49 -3.62 1.46 -0.08
N ASP A 50 -2.85 0.39 0.09
CA ASP A 50 -3.34 -0.97 -0.10
C ASP A 50 -3.40 -1.72 1.25
N PRO A 51 -4.33 -1.34 2.16
CA PRO A 51 -4.60 -2.14 3.36
C PRO A 51 -5.40 -3.41 3.02
N GLU A 52 -5.92 -3.50 1.79
CA GLU A 52 -6.83 -4.55 1.32
C GLU A 52 -6.18 -5.87 0.93
N ASN A 53 -4.87 -5.92 0.63
CA ASN A 53 -4.15 -7.19 0.51
C ASN A 53 -4.22 -8.03 1.79
N THR A 54 -4.40 -7.39 2.97
CA THR A 54 -4.61 -8.08 4.24
C THR A 54 -5.98 -8.76 4.34
N LYS A 55 -7.03 -8.20 3.69
CA LYS A 55 -8.40 -8.79 3.68
C LYS A 55 -8.59 -9.81 2.56
N LYS A 56 -8.07 -9.55 1.35
CA LYS A 56 -8.19 -10.49 0.21
C LYS A 56 -7.44 -11.80 0.44
N ARG A 57 -6.29 -11.79 1.13
CA ARG A 57 -5.55 -13.01 1.48
C ARG A 57 -6.32 -13.92 2.45
N ARG A 58 -7.09 -13.36 3.40
CA ARG A 58 -7.97 -14.15 4.29
C ARG A 58 -9.14 -14.81 3.54
N LYS A 59 -9.71 -14.13 2.53
CA LYS A 59 -10.83 -14.67 1.73
C LYS A 59 -10.40 -15.81 0.81
N ALA A 60 -9.19 -15.76 0.26
CA ALA A 60 -8.65 -16.82 -0.61
C ALA A 60 -8.34 -18.13 0.15
N ILE A 61 -7.92 -18.06 1.42
CA ILE A 61 -7.66 -19.24 2.24
C ILE A 61 -8.96 -19.95 2.63
N ARG A 62 -10.02 -19.19 2.97
CA ARG A 62 -11.34 -19.74 3.32
C ARG A 62 -11.99 -20.48 2.14
N LYS A 63 -11.85 -19.94 0.92
CA LYS A 63 -12.40 -20.56 -0.29
C LYS A 63 -11.73 -21.91 -0.65
N LYS A 64 -10.45 -22.10 -0.30
CA LYS A 64 -9.75 -23.39 -0.50
C LYS A 64 -10.15 -24.47 0.52
N LEU A 65 -10.67 -24.09 1.68
CA LEU A 65 -11.18 -25.04 2.68
C LEU A 65 -12.55 -25.60 2.27
N GLU A 66 -13.40 -24.78 1.64
CA GLU A 66 -14.74 -25.21 1.19
C GLU A 66 -14.69 -26.20 0.00
N ASP A 67 -13.66 -26.12 -0.84
CA ASP A 67 -13.43 -27.02 -1.99
C ASP A 67 -12.95 -28.43 -1.58
N LEU A 68 -12.56 -28.62 -0.31
CA LEU A 68 -12.03 -29.90 0.21
C LEU A 68 -13.09 -30.77 0.91
N PHE A 69 -14.31 -30.26 1.07
CA PHE A 69 -15.41 -30.93 1.78
C PHE A 69 -16.61 -31.26 0.86
N GLU A 70 -16.44 -31.20 -0.46
CA GLU A 70 -17.37 -31.79 -1.44
C GLU A 70 -16.80 -33.09 -2.03
#